data_AF-A0A1N7IBA7-F1
#
_entry.id   AF-A0A1N7IBA7-F1
#
_cell.length_a   1.000
_cell.length_b   1.000
_cell.length_c   1.000
_cell.angle_alpha   90.00
_cell.angle_beta   90.00
_cell.angle_gamma   90.00
#
_symmetry.space_group_name_H-M   'P 1'
#
loop_
_entity.id
_entity.type
_entity.pdbx_description
1 polymer ?
#
loop_
_entity_poly.entity_id
_entity_poly.type
_entity_poly.pdbx_seq_one_letter_code
_entity_poly.pdbx_strand_id
1 'polypeptide(L)'
;MKTKKTKKNNKVKFYQDSKELPFWNYKRIVQTGDFLYMVKGYEFGDEIIIDKEELENKFDSILQDYVLSQNSKNEEITNYCNYLIAINEIRKLEIIVEIIDRITESNEKKKSLGIEPDYSIVKELLQKVKVQKSDDISIQRQKVLDKIQKYKNQAEKSKLAIENAENDNSSDYDIDEQYIGVCLGLEMHVDPKLISLYEYGVMVKMLVSKVETINKSNQNAR
;
A
#
# COMPACT_ATOMS: atom_id res chain seq x y z
N MET A 1 -22.51 23.79 24.94
CA MET A 1 -21.12 24.29 24.91
C MET A 1 -20.24 23.24 25.58
N LYS A 2 -19.41 22.52 24.83
CA LYS A 2 -18.47 21.55 25.42
C LYS A 2 -17.32 22.33 26.08
N THR A 3 -17.09 22.05 27.36
CA THR A 3 -16.04 22.63 28.20
C THR A 3 -14.66 22.35 27.59
N LYS A 4 -13.95 23.42 27.21
CA LYS A 4 -12.53 23.40 26.83
C LYS A 4 -11.72 22.93 28.04
N LYS A 5 -10.93 21.86 27.90
CA LYS A 5 -10.02 21.39 28.95
C LYS A 5 -8.67 22.11 28.83
N THR A 6 -8.42 23.07 29.70
CA THR A 6 -7.09 23.69 29.84
C THR A 6 -6.18 22.73 30.61
N LYS A 7 -5.21 22.07 29.96
CA LYS A 7 -4.19 21.27 30.65
C LYS A 7 -3.14 22.21 31.27
N LYS A 8 -3.35 22.65 32.51
CA LYS A 8 -2.34 23.40 33.30
C LYS A 8 -1.21 22.47 33.77
N ASN A 9 0.03 22.82 33.43
CA ASN A 9 1.30 22.53 34.15
C ASN A 9 1.58 21.11 34.68
N ASN A 10 1.07 20.04 34.06
CA ASN A 10 1.69 18.72 34.20
C ASN A 10 2.78 18.61 33.13
N LYS A 11 4.03 18.29 33.54
CA LYS A 11 5.21 18.10 32.67
C LYS A 11 4.79 17.55 31.31
N VAL A 12 4.77 18.43 30.31
CA VAL A 12 4.39 18.04 28.96
C VAL A 12 5.38 16.98 28.50
N LYS A 13 4.86 15.83 28.07
CA LYS A 13 5.68 14.74 27.57
C LYS A 13 5.68 14.79 26.05
N PHE A 14 6.86 14.69 25.46
CA PHE A 14 7.05 14.65 24.02
C PHE A 14 7.43 13.23 23.59
N TYR A 15 7.14 12.88 22.34
CA TYR A 15 7.73 11.69 21.72
C TYR A 15 9.25 11.90 21.60
N GLN A 16 10.03 10.87 21.94
CA GLN A 16 11.49 10.96 21.99
C GLN A 16 12.17 10.45 20.72
N ASP A 17 11.59 9.44 20.07
CA ASP A 17 12.17 8.78 18.90
C ASP A 17 11.07 8.24 17.97
N SER A 18 11.50 7.65 16.85
CA SER A 18 10.61 7.09 15.83
C SER A 18 9.85 5.84 16.28
N LYS A 19 10.30 5.14 17.34
CA LYS A 19 9.58 4.01 17.94
C LYS A 19 8.45 4.48 18.84
N GLU A 20 8.60 5.66 19.44
CA GLU A 20 7.55 6.26 20.26
C GLU A 20 6.52 7.06 19.46
N LEU A 21 6.94 7.75 18.39
CA LEU A 21 6.07 8.63 17.60
C LEU A 21 5.04 7.81 16.81
N PRO A 22 3.72 7.94 17.08
CA PRO A 22 2.69 7.26 16.30
C PRO A 22 2.73 7.71 14.85
N PHE A 23 2.63 6.77 13.92
CA PHE A 23 2.64 7.09 12.49
C PHE A 23 1.50 8.04 12.12
N TRP A 24 0.32 7.88 12.74
CA TRP A 24 -0.79 8.82 12.60
C TRP A 24 -0.42 10.26 12.97
N ASN A 25 0.40 10.48 14.00
CA ASN A 25 0.84 11.84 14.37
C ASN A 25 1.85 12.39 13.36
N TYR A 26 2.79 11.55 12.91
CA TYR A 26 3.70 11.92 11.82
C TYR A 26 2.94 12.40 10.59
N LYS A 27 1.92 11.63 10.13
CA LYS A 27 1.07 12.03 9.00
C LYS A 27 0.42 13.40 9.19
N ARG A 28 -0.19 13.62 10.35
CA ARG A 28 -0.83 14.90 10.67
C ARG A 28 0.17 16.06 10.64
N ILE A 29 1.37 15.88 11.21
CA ILE A 29 2.42 16.92 11.19
C ILE A 29 2.84 17.24 9.75
N VAL A 30 3.17 16.22 8.94
CA VAL A 30 3.59 16.40 7.54
C VAL A 30 2.51 17.10 6.71
N GLN A 31 1.24 16.76 6.91
CA GLN A 31 0.13 17.31 6.14
C GLN A 31 -0.31 18.70 6.56
N THR A 32 -0.17 19.05 7.84
CA THR A 32 -0.75 20.29 8.40
C THR A 32 0.28 21.31 8.87
N GLY A 33 1.54 20.89 9.08
CA GLY A 33 2.57 21.69 9.74
C GLY A 33 2.31 21.92 11.24
N ASP A 34 1.30 21.26 11.84
CA ASP A 34 1.01 21.42 13.28
C ASP A 34 1.91 20.52 14.14
N PHE A 35 3.05 21.05 14.56
CA PHE A 35 4.00 20.35 15.45
C PHE A 35 3.46 20.06 16.85
N LEU A 36 2.29 20.58 17.25
CA LEU A 36 1.68 20.25 18.55
C LEU A 36 1.36 18.76 18.68
N TYR A 37 1.20 18.03 17.57
CA TYR A 37 1.08 16.57 17.58
C TYR A 37 2.32 15.82 18.09
N MET A 38 3.44 16.52 18.33
CA MET A 38 4.60 15.99 19.07
C MET A 38 4.35 15.84 20.57
N VAL A 39 3.30 16.48 21.09
CA VAL A 39 2.90 16.36 22.49
C VAL A 39 2.06 15.10 22.69
N LYS A 40 2.46 14.26 23.65
CA LYS A 40 1.75 13.03 23.99
C LYS A 40 0.33 13.35 24.48
N GLY A 41 -0.67 12.87 23.72
CA GLY A 41 -2.08 13.04 24.04
C GLY A 41 -2.65 14.43 23.74
N TYR A 42 -2.02 15.19 22.83
CA TYR A 42 -2.63 16.37 22.21
C TYR A 42 -3.70 15.96 21.19
N GLU A 43 -4.81 16.68 21.20
CA GLU A 43 -5.82 16.65 20.15
C GLU A 43 -6.10 18.06 19.63
N PHE A 44 -6.57 18.14 18.38
CA PHE A 44 -6.86 19.41 17.74
C PHE A 44 -7.83 20.25 18.57
N GLY A 45 -7.44 21.50 18.86
CA GLY A 45 -8.21 22.43 19.68
C GLY A 45 -7.85 22.43 21.18
N ASP A 46 -6.92 21.58 21.61
CA ASP A 46 -6.30 21.72 22.93
C ASP A 46 -5.44 23.00 22.99
N GLU A 47 -5.58 23.77 24.07
CA GLU A 47 -4.75 24.96 24.31
C GLU A 47 -3.47 24.54 25.04
N ILE A 48 -2.35 24.54 24.30
CA ILE A 48 -1.00 24.23 24.79
C ILE A 48 -0.10 25.44 24.57
N ILE A 49 0.61 25.86 25.63
CA ILE A 49 1.58 26.97 25.56
C ILE A 49 2.98 26.34 25.55
N ILE A 50 3.51 26.10 24.35
CA ILE A 50 4.85 25.55 24.11
C ILE A 50 5.45 26.27 22.91
N ASP A 51 6.76 26.40 22.91
CA ASP A 51 7.51 26.94 21.79
C ASP A 51 7.43 25.98 20.59
N LYS A 52 6.90 26.48 19.46
CA LYS A 52 6.75 25.69 18.23
C LYS A 52 8.10 25.34 17.63
N GLU A 53 9.09 26.23 17.75
CA GLU A 53 10.43 26.01 17.22
C GLU A 53 11.13 24.85 17.94
N GLU A 54 10.89 24.70 19.25
CA GLU A 54 11.40 23.54 20.01
C GLU A 54 10.78 22.22 19.51
N LEU A 55 9.49 22.22 19.16
CA LEU A 55 8.78 21.02 18.67
C LEU A 55 9.21 20.63 17.26
N GLU A 56 9.40 21.62 16.38
CA GLU A 56 9.92 21.44 15.04
C GLU A 56 11.34 20.84 15.08
N ASN A 57 12.24 21.41 15.86
CA ASN A 57 13.60 20.89 16.04
C ASN A 57 13.62 19.44 16.57
N LYS A 58 12.74 19.12 17.52
CA LYS A 58 12.60 17.73 18.02
C LYS A 58 12.08 16.79 16.93
N PHE A 59 11.09 17.23 16.18
CA PHE A 59 10.54 16.45 15.07
C PHE A 59 11.61 16.16 14.01
N ASP A 60 12.36 17.17 13.60
CA ASP A 60 13.44 17.04 12.63
C ASP A 60 14.55 16.10 13.11
N SER A 61 14.93 16.17 14.39
CA SER A 61 15.87 15.21 14.99
C SER A 61 15.37 13.77 14.87
N ILE A 62 14.09 13.53 15.15
CA ILE A 62 13.48 12.18 15.02
C ILE A 62 13.46 11.75 13.55
N LEU A 63 13.19 12.67 12.62
CA LEU A 63 13.19 12.38 11.18
C LEU A 63 14.59 12.05 10.67
N GLN A 64 15.62 12.77 11.11
CA GLN A 64 16.99 12.47 10.72
C GLN A 64 17.39 11.07 11.17
N ASP A 65 17.14 10.72 12.44
CA ASP A 65 17.39 9.37 12.95
C ASP A 65 16.59 8.30 12.20
N TYR A 66 15.33 8.60 11.87
CA TYR A 66 14.47 7.73 11.08
C TYR A 66 15.02 7.52 9.66
N VAL A 67 15.34 8.60 8.92
CA VAL A 67 15.88 8.52 7.55
C VAL A 67 17.21 7.79 7.53
N LEU A 68 18.12 8.07 8.47
CA LEU A 68 19.38 7.35 8.60
C LEU A 68 19.15 5.84 8.83
N SER A 69 18.08 5.48 9.54
CA SER A 69 17.70 4.08 9.73
C SER A 69 17.05 3.45 8.49
N GLN A 70 16.45 4.23 7.59
CA GLN A 70 15.71 3.77 6.41
C GLN A 70 16.48 4.14 5.13
N ASN A 71 17.28 3.21 4.62
CA ASN A 71 18.11 3.40 3.43
C ASN A 71 17.32 3.36 2.10
N SER A 72 16.19 4.08 1.99
CA SER A 72 15.27 4.02 0.84
C SER A 72 14.61 5.37 0.54
N LYS A 73 14.61 5.80 -0.73
CA LYS A 73 13.98 7.08 -1.14
C LYS A 73 12.46 6.94 -1.34
N ASN A 74 11.71 8.02 -1.13
CA ASN A 74 10.23 7.99 -1.21
C ASN A 74 9.67 7.66 -2.60
N GLU A 75 10.28 8.17 -3.67
CA GLU A 75 9.83 7.90 -5.05
C GLU A 75 10.07 6.44 -5.47
N GLU A 76 11.19 5.86 -5.01
CA GLU A 76 11.49 4.43 -5.18
C GLU A 76 10.36 3.60 -4.55
N ILE A 77 9.90 3.96 -3.35
CA ILE A 77 8.82 3.25 -2.64
C ILE A 77 7.51 3.23 -3.43
N THR A 78 7.12 4.34 -4.06
CA THR A 78 5.91 4.39 -4.89
C THR A 78 5.98 3.40 -6.06
N ASN A 79 7.13 3.33 -6.73
CA ASN A 79 7.33 2.38 -7.82
C ASN A 79 7.34 0.93 -7.31
N TYR A 80 7.94 0.65 -6.16
CA TYR A 80 7.85 -0.65 -5.48
C TYR A 80 6.40 -1.05 -5.15
N CYS A 81 5.60 -0.11 -4.62
CA CYS A 81 4.19 -0.32 -4.32
C CYS A 81 3.40 -0.66 -5.58
N ASN A 82 3.52 0.18 -6.62
CA ASN A 82 2.82 0.01 -7.89
C ASN A 82 3.17 -1.33 -8.56
N TYR A 83 4.44 -1.75 -8.48
CA TYR A 83 4.87 -3.04 -8.97
C TYR A 83 4.15 -4.19 -8.25
N LEU A 84 4.16 -4.23 -6.91
CA LEU A 84 3.52 -5.32 -6.15
C LEU A 84 2.01 -5.34 -6.33
N ILE A 85 1.36 -4.17 -6.34
CA ILE A 85 -0.08 -4.08 -6.59
C ILE A 85 -0.43 -4.72 -7.94
N ALA A 86 0.33 -4.40 -8.98
CA ALA A 86 0.14 -5.00 -10.30
C ALA A 86 0.37 -6.52 -10.29
N ILE A 87 1.43 -7.01 -9.63
CA ILE A 87 1.71 -8.45 -9.50
C ILE A 87 0.59 -9.18 -8.77
N ASN A 88 0.07 -8.62 -7.68
CA ASN A 88 -1.04 -9.22 -6.92
C ASN A 88 -2.31 -9.31 -7.77
N GLU A 89 -2.64 -8.25 -8.50
CA GLU A 89 -3.78 -8.25 -9.42
C GLU A 89 -3.60 -9.24 -10.58
N ILE A 90 -2.39 -9.39 -11.13
CA ILE A 90 -2.08 -10.43 -12.13
C ILE A 90 -2.40 -11.81 -11.57
N ARG A 91 -1.84 -12.17 -10.41
CA ARG A 91 -2.02 -13.49 -9.78
C ARG A 91 -3.49 -13.81 -9.54
N LYS A 92 -4.23 -12.84 -8.98
CA LYS A 92 -5.68 -12.96 -8.74
C LYS A 92 -6.45 -13.24 -10.03
N LEU A 93 -6.12 -12.54 -11.12
CA LEU A 93 -6.78 -12.73 -12.41
C LEU A 93 -6.34 -14.04 -13.11
N GLU A 94 -5.09 -14.46 -12.96
CA GLU A 94 -4.59 -15.74 -13.49
C GLU A 94 -5.34 -16.92 -12.86
N ILE A 95 -5.60 -16.89 -11.54
CA ILE A 95 -6.46 -17.88 -10.87
C ILE A 95 -7.88 -17.89 -11.46
N ILE A 96 -8.44 -16.71 -11.78
CA ILE A 96 -9.77 -16.64 -12.41
C ILE A 96 -9.77 -17.27 -13.80
N VAL A 97 -8.71 -17.08 -14.59
CA VAL A 97 -8.56 -17.75 -15.88
C VAL A 97 -8.51 -19.26 -15.71
N GLU A 98 -7.72 -19.76 -14.75
CA GLU A 98 -7.66 -21.19 -14.45
C GLU A 98 -9.03 -21.75 -14.06
N ILE A 99 -9.80 -21.04 -13.24
CA ILE A 99 -11.16 -21.45 -12.87
C ILE A 99 -12.07 -21.49 -14.11
N ILE A 100 -12.01 -20.47 -14.97
CA ILE A 100 -12.78 -20.45 -16.22
C ILE A 100 -12.43 -21.66 -17.10
N ASP A 101 -11.14 -21.98 -17.23
CA ASP A 101 -10.67 -23.10 -18.04
C ASP A 101 -11.17 -24.43 -17.47
N ARG A 102 -11.05 -24.65 -16.16
CA ARG A 102 -11.57 -25.86 -15.49
C ARG A 102 -13.07 -26.02 -15.59
N ILE A 103 -13.83 -24.93 -15.46
CA ILE A 103 -15.29 -24.96 -15.62
C ILE A 103 -15.67 -25.24 -17.07
N THR A 104 -14.92 -24.71 -18.04
CA THR A 104 -15.14 -24.98 -19.46
C THR A 104 -14.90 -26.46 -19.78
N GLU A 105 -13.75 -27.00 -19.35
CA GLU A 105 -13.44 -28.45 -19.46
C GLU A 105 -14.51 -29.33 -18.79
N SER A 106 -14.97 -28.93 -17.59
CA SER A 106 -16.04 -29.64 -16.87
C SER A 106 -17.35 -29.64 -17.64
N ASN A 107 -17.75 -28.49 -18.19
CA ASN A 107 -18.98 -28.34 -18.94
C ASN A 107 -18.96 -29.07 -20.28
N GLU A 108 -17.80 -29.18 -20.94
CA GLU A 108 -17.64 -30.04 -22.11
C GLU A 108 -17.91 -31.52 -21.79
N LYS A 109 -17.41 -32.01 -20.65
CA LYS A 109 -17.70 -33.36 -20.15
C LYS A 109 -19.16 -33.54 -19.73
N LYS A 110 -19.79 -32.51 -19.15
CA LYS A 110 -21.23 -32.56 -18.81
C LYS A 110 -22.08 -32.70 -20.07
N LYS A 111 -21.77 -31.94 -21.12
CA LYS A 111 -22.47 -32.03 -22.41
C LYS A 111 -22.41 -33.43 -23.02
N SER A 112 -21.26 -34.12 -22.95
CA SER A 112 -21.16 -35.49 -23.45
C SER A 112 -21.98 -36.51 -22.66
N LEU A 113 -22.38 -36.16 -21.44
CA LEU A 113 -23.28 -36.93 -20.57
C LEU A 113 -24.75 -36.46 -20.64
N GLY A 114 -25.07 -35.48 -21.50
CA GLY A 114 -26.43 -34.91 -21.59
C GLY A 114 -26.80 -33.99 -20.42
N ILE A 115 -25.82 -33.52 -19.64
CA ILE A 115 -26.01 -32.60 -18.52
C ILE A 115 -25.81 -31.16 -19.02
N GLU A 116 -26.70 -30.25 -18.62
CA GLU A 116 -26.58 -28.84 -19.00
C GLU A 116 -25.32 -28.17 -18.40
N PRO A 117 -24.63 -27.31 -19.18
CA PRO A 117 -23.52 -26.51 -18.70
C PRO A 117 -23.93 -25.53 -17.59
N ASP A 118 -23.04 -25.34 -16.61
CA ASP A 118 -23.23 -24.33 -15.57
C ASP A 118 -21.99 -23.44 -15.42
N TYR A 119 -22.20 -22.13 -15.50
CA TYR A 119 -21.16 -21.09 -15.35
C TYR A 119 -21.46 -20.13 -14.18
N SER A 120 -22.41 -20.47 -13.30
CA SER A 120 -22.83 -19.65 -12.16
C SER A 120 -21.67 -19.19 -11.28
N ILE A 121 -20.77 -20.12 -10.93
CA ILE A 121 -19.57 -19.86 -10.11
C ILE A 121 -18.67 -18.79 -10.75
N VAL A 122 -18.45 -18.87 -12.07
CA VAL A 122 -17.64 -17.88 -12.79
C VAL A 122 -18.31 -16.51 -12.71
N LYS A 123 -19.63 -16.45 -12.92
CA LYS A 123 -20.39 -15.19 -12.85
C LYS A 123 -20.30 -14.57 -11.46
N GLU A 124 -20.40 -15.38 -10.40
CA GLU A 124 -20.27 -14.94 -9.00
C GLU A 124 -18.88 -14.35 -8.72
N LEU A 125 -17.82 -15.06 -9.08
CA LEU A 125 -16.44 -14.60 -8.89
C LEU A 125 -16.19 -13.26 -9.58
N LEU A 126 -16.66 -13.13 -10.83
CA LEU A 126 -16.50 -11.90 -11.61
C LEU A 126 -17.31 -10.71 -11.07
N GLN A 127 -18.27 -10.90 -10.16
CA GLN A 127 -18.95 -9.78 -9.50
C GLN A 127 -18.01 -9.00 -8.58
N LYS A 128 -17.01 -9.67 -7.98
CA LYS A 128 -16.05 -9.07 -7.05
C LYS A 128 -14.81 -8.52 -7.76
N VAL A 129 -14.76 -8.57 -9.08
CA VAL A 129 -13.58 -8.24 -9.87
C VAL A 129 -13.94 -7.16 -10.88
N LYS A 130 -13.10 -6.12 -10.95
CA LYS A 130 -13.30 -5.00 -11.86
C LYS A 130 -12.82 -5.36 -13.28
N VAL A 131 -13.61 -6.17 -13.97
CA VAL A 131 -13.41 -6.56 -15.37
C VAL A 131 -14.72 -6.36 -16.16
N GLN A 132 -14.60 -6.12 -17.46
CA GLN A 132 -15.76 -6.06 -18.33
C GLN A 132 -16.44 -7.43 -18.39
N LYS A 133 -17.77 -7.44 -18.26
CA LYS A 133 -18.57 -8.67 -18.22
C LYS A 133 -19.03 -9.09 -19.61
N SER A 134 -19.22 -10.39 -19.80
CA SER A 134 -19.70 -11.03 -21.03
C SER A 134 -20.50 -12.27 -20.65
N ASP A 135 -21.60 -12.53 -21.36
CA ASP A 135 -22.34 -13.79 -21.20
C ASP A 135 -21.66 -14.97 -21.90
N ASP A 136 -20.89 -14.69 -22.95
CA ASP A 136 -20.04 -15.69 -23.60
C ASP A 136 -18.75 -15.90 -22.78
N ILE A 137 -18.50 -17.16 -22.39
CA ILE A 137 -17.38 -17.55 -21.53
C ILE A 137 -16.02 -17.39 -22.21
N SER A 138 -15.92 -17.64 -23.52
CA SER A 138 -14.69 -17.50 -24.29
C SER A 138 -14.31 -16.01 -24.42
N ILE A 139 -15.30 -15.16 -24.69
CA ILE A 139 -15.11 -13.70 -24.68
C ILE A 139 -14.78 -13.22 -23.26
N GLN A 140 -15.45 -13.76 -22.23
CA GLN A 140 -15.16 -13.41 -20.85
C GLN A 140 -13.71 -13.74 -20.46
N ARG A 141 -13.24 -14.93 -20.84
CA ARG A 141 -11.84 -15.35 -20.65
C ARG A 141 -10.88 -14.36 -21.31
N GLN A 142 -11.12 -13.99 -22.56
CA GLN A 142 -10.27 -13.05 -23.28
C GLN A 142 -10.23 -11.67 -22.59
N LYS A 143 -11.38 -11.16 -22.11
CA LYS A 143 -11.43 -9.90 -21.34
C LYS A 143 -10.59 -9.94 -20.05
N VAL A 144 -10.52 -11.10 -19.39
CA VAL A 144 -9.65 -11.29 -18.21
C VAL A 144 -8.18 -11.30 -18.63
N LEU A 145 -7.82 -12.00 -19.72
CA LEU A 145 -6.47 -12.01 -20.27
C LEU A 145 -5.99 -10.62 -20.70
N ASP A 146 -6.84 -9.84 -21.37
CA ASP A 146 -6.52 -8.46 -21.77
C ASP A 146 -6.25 -7.57 -20.54
N LYS A 147 -6.99 -7.80 -19.45
CA LYS A 147 -6.79 -7.10 -18.18
C LYS A 147 -5.49 -7.53 -17.50
N ILE A 148 -5.15 -8.82 -17.53
CA ILE A 148 -3.84 -9.33 -17.09
C ILE A 148 -2.71 -8.64 -17.88
N GLN A 149 -2.83 -8.54 -19.20
CA GLN A 149 -1.82 -7.91 -20.03
C GLN A 149 -1.62 -6.42 -19.67
N LYS A 150 -2.70 -5.69 -19.38
CA LYS A 150 -2.60 -4.30 -18.89
C LYS A 150 -1.79 -4.19 -17.60
N TYR A 151 -2.03 -5.09 -16.64
CA TYR A 151 -1.25 -5.10 -15.41
C TYR A 151 0.19 -5.58 -15.62
N LYS A 152 0.46 -6.51 -16.55
CA LYS A 152 1.82 -6.90 -16.94
C LYS A 152 2.61 -5.70 -17.49
N ASN A 153 1.99 -4.90 -18.35
CA ASN A 153 2.60 -3.67 -18.87
C ASN A 153 2.86 -2.64 -17.76
N GLN A 154 1.93 -2.51 -16.79
CA GLN A 154 2.10 -1.64 -15.63
C GLN A 154 3.27 -2.10 -14.75
N ALA A 155 3.35 -3.40 -14.44
CA ALA A 155 4.44 -3.97 -13.65
C ALA A 155 5.80 -3.74 -14.33
N GLU A 156 5.89 -3.94 -15.66
CA GLU A 156 7.13 -3.70 -16.39
C GLU A 156 7.54 -2.22 -16.35
N LYS A 157 6.58 -1.29 -16.52
CA LYS A 157 6.86 0.15 -16.39
C LYS A 157 7.40 0.50 -15.00
N SER A 158 6.76 0.00 -13.94
CA SER A 158 7.22 0.25 -12.57
C SER A 158 8.58 -0.39 -12.30
N LYS A 159 8.84 -1.57 -12.85
CA LYS A 159 10.14 -2.24 -12.74
C LYS A 159 11.25 -1.44 -13.40
N LEU A 160 11.04 -0.96 -14.63
CA LEU A 160 12.00 -0.09 -15.32
C LEU A 160 12.24 1.22 -14.56
N ALA A 161 11.22 1.78 -13.91
CA ALA A 161 11.37 2.96 -13.08
C ALA A 161 12.21 2.68 -11.81
N ILE A 162 12.07 1.49 -11.21
CA ILE A 162 12.92 1.04 -10.09
C ILE A 162 14.38 0.88 -10.54
N GLU A 163 14.60 0.25 -11.71
CA GLU A 163 15.94 0.00 -12.24
C GLU A 163 16.66 1.27 -12.69
N ASN A 164 15.91 2.25 -13.22
CA ASN A 164 16.45 3.52 -13.73
C ASN A 164 16.27 4.69 -12.76
N ALA A 165 16.10 4.44 -11.46
CA ALA A 165 15.94 5.48 -10.46
C ALA A 165 17.23 6.31 -10.32
N GLU A 166 17.42 7.28 -11.23
CA GLU A 166 18.30 8.42 -11.00
C GLU A 166 17.65 9.38 -9.99
N ASN A 167 18.47 10.18 -9.31
CA ASN A 167 18.09 11.01 -8.16
C ASN A 167 17.12 12.15 -8.52
N ASP A 168 15.92 11.84 -9.01
CA ASP A 168 14.85 12.79 -9.14
C ASP A 168 14.16 12.91 -7.78
N ASN A 169 14.31 14.07 -7.15
CA ASN A 169 13.75 14.39 -5.83
C ASN A 169 12.46 15.21 -5.95
N SER A 170 11.77 15.13 -7.09
CA SER A 170 10.77 16.13 -7.49
C SER A 170 9.31 15.67 -7.47
N SER A 171 9.00 14.46 -6.96
CA SER A 171 7.61 14.04 -6.78
C SER A 171 6.98 14.62 -5.50
N ASP A 172 5.81 15.23 -5.63
CA ASP A 172 4.94 15.64 -4.52
C ASP A 172 4.69 14.43 -3.61
N TYR A 173 5.22 14.49 -2.39
CA TYR A 173 5.18 13.41 -1.42
C TYR A 173 3.80 13.33 -0.76
N ASP A 174 2.97 12.37 -1.18
CA ASP A 174 1.72 12.03 -0.49
C ASP A 174 1.91 10.79 0.43
N ILE A 175 1.96 11.05 1.74
CA ILE A 175 2.12 10.02 2.77
C ILE A 175 0.89 9.11 2.93
N ASP A 176 -0.31 9.57 2.57
CA ASP A 176 -1.50 8.72 2.55
C ASP A 176 -1.42 7.71 1.42
N GLU A 177 -1.06 8.16 0.22
CA GLU A 177 -0.89 7.27 -0.94
C GLU A 177 0.23 6.27 -0.71
N GLN A 178 1.38 6.72 -0.16
CA GLN A 178 2.49 5.83 0.17
C GLN A 178 2.07 4.76 1.18
N TYR A 179 1.39 5.16 2.26
CA TYR A 179 0.92 4.24 3.28
C TYR A 179 -0.05 3.19 2.73
N ILE A 180 -1.05 3.63 1.96
CA ILE A 180 -2.02 2.74 1.31
C ILE A 180 -1.29 1.79 0.36
N GLY A 181 -0.34 2.31 -0.43
CA GLY A 181 0.48 1.54 -1.34
C GLY A 181 1.27 0.43 -0.64
N VAL A 182 1.92 0.76 0.49
CA VAL A 182 2.67 -0.22 1.30
C VAL A 182 1.73 -1.32 1.82
N CYS A 183 0.59 -0.95 2.39
CA CYS A 183 -0.41 -1.91 2.88
C CYS A 183 -0.92 -2.83 1.76
N LEU A 184 -1.26 -2.27 0.59
CA LEU A 184 -1.74 -3.04 -0.55
C LEU A 184 -0.66 -3.97 -1.13
N GLY A 185 0.58 -3.50 -1.27
CA GLY A 185 1.68 -4.31 -1.80
C GLY A 185 2.07 -5.46 -0.86
N LEU A 186 2.00 -5.23 0.45
CA LEU A 186 2.20 -6.26 1.47
C LEU A 186 0.97 -7.14 1.73
N GLU A 187 -0.19 -6.79 1.17
CA GLU A 187 -1.46 -7.51 1.36
C GLU A 187 -1.91 -7.55 2.83
N MET A 188 -1.76 -6.41 3.52
CA MET A 188 -2.13 -6.26 4.94
C MET A 188 -3.03 -5.04 5.17
N HIS A 189 -3.85 -5.12 6.23
CA HIS A 189 -4.64 -4.01 6.71
C HIS A 189 -4.18 -3.63 8.12
N VAL A 190 -3.43 -2.54 8.21
CA VAL A 190 -2.94 -2.00 9.48
C VAL A 190 -3.74 -0.73 9.78
N ASP A 191 -3.98 -0.42 11.06
CA ASP A 191 -4.52 0.90 11.42
C ASP A 191 -3.33 1.85 11.67
N PRO A 192 -3.24 3.01 11.01
CA PRO A 192 -2.12 3.94 11.18
C PRO A 192 -2.00 4.49 12.62
N LYS A 193 -3.05 4.37 13.44
CA LYS A 193 -3.03 4.76 14.86
C LYS A 193 -2.38 3.72 15.76
N LEU A 194 -2.24 2.48 15.28
CA LEU A 194 -1.72 1.35 16.06
C LEU A 194 -0.24 1.06 15.81
N ILE A 195 0.40 1.81 14.90
CA ILE A 195 1.82 1.66 14.58
C ILE A 195 2.61 2.95 14.84
N SER A 196 3.87 2.77 15.19
CA SER A 196 4.89 3.81 15.26
C SER A 196 5.45 4.15 13.87
N LEU A 197 6.11 5.30 13.76
CA LEU A 197 6.86 5.69 12.57
C LEU A 197 7.94 4.65 12.21
N TYR A 198 8.60 4.08 13.21
CA TYR A 198 9.60 3.03 13.03
C TYR A 198 8.98 1.76 12.40
N GLU A 199 7.87 1.27 12.92
CA GLU A 199 7.17 0.08 12.39
C GLU A 199 6.71 0.29 10.96
N TYR A 200 6.24 1.49 10.61
CA TYR A 200 5.96 1.85 9.22
C TYR A 200 7.21 1.75 8.33
N GLY A 201 8.35 2.26 8.79
CA GLY A 201 9.62 2.10 8.07
C GLY A 201 10.02 0.63 7.87
N VAL A 202 9.79 -0.23 8.88
CA VAL A 202 9.99 -1.68 8.73
C VAL A 202 9.08 -2.27 7.64
N MET A 203 7.81 -1.87 7.59
CA MET A 203 6.89 -2.29 6.52
C MET A 203 7.42 -1.87 5.13
N VAL A 204 7.91 -0.64 5.00
CA VAL A 204 8.55 -0.17 3.76
C VAL A 204 9.73 -1.06 3.36
N LYS A 205 10.63 -1.40 4.30
CA LYS A 205 11.75 -2.32 4.02
C LYS A 205 11.29 -3.70 3.59
N MET A 206 10.26 -4.25 4.24
CA MET A 206 9.68 -5.55 3.89
C MET A 206 9.11 -5.52 2.47
N LEU A 207 8.46 -4.43 2.08
CA LEU A 207 7.92 -4.23 0.73
C LEU A 207 9.05 -4.25 -0.31
N VAL A 208 10.11 -3.46 -0.10
CA VAL A 208 11.28 -3.43 -0.99
C VAL A 208 11.90 -4.82 -1.13
N SER A 209 12.14 -5.51 -0.01
CA SER A 209 12.71 -6.86 -0.01
C SER A 209 11.84 -7.89 -0.73
N LYS A 210 10.50 -7.79 -0.60
CA LYS A 210 9.53 -8.63 -1.34
C LYS A 210 9.70 -8.44 -2.85
N VAL A 211 9.82 -7.20 -3.33
CA VAL A 211 10.04 -6.90 -4.76
C VAL A 211 11.38 -7.44 -5.25
N GLU A 212 12.46 -7.19 -4.52
CA GLU A 212 13.78 -7.68 -4.91
C GLU A 212 13.81 -9.20 -5.04
N THR A 213 13.14 -9.92 -4.13
CA THR A 213 13.06 -11.37 -4.15
C THR A 213 12.28 -11.86 -5.37
N ILE A 214 11.12 -11.24 -5.68
CA ILE A 214 10.34 -11.56 -6.87
C ILE A 214 11.17 -11.34 -8.14
N ASN A 215 11.90 -10.22 -8.23
CA ASN A 215 12.74 -9.91 -9.39
C ASN A 215 13.88 -10.93 -9.56
N LYS A 216 14.56 -11.32 -8.47
CA LYS A 216 15.61 -12.35 -8.48
C LYS A 216 15.07 -13.72 -8.91
N SER A 217 13.91 -14.13 -8.37
CA SER A 217 13.26 -15.39 -8.75
C SER A 217 12.89 -15.42 -10.24
N ASN A 218 12.43 -14.30 -10.80
CA ASN A 218 12.06 -14.20 -12.21
C ASN A 218 13.27 -14.18 -13.16
N GLN A 219 14.44 -13.70 -12.70
CA GLN A 219 15.69 -13.77 -13.48
C GLN A 219 16.25 -15.20 -13.55
N ASN A 220 16.12 -15.98 -12.47
CA ASN A 220 16.61 -17.35 -12.40
C ASN A 220 15.68 -18.40 -13.05
N ALA A 221 14.47 -18.01 -13.44
CA ALA A 221 13.48 -18.86 -14.11
C ALA A 221 13.55 -18.79 -15.66
N ARG A 222 14.43 -17.95 -16.20
CA ARG A 222 14.76 -17.86 -17.64
C ARG A 222 16.05 -18.60 -17.92
#